data_AF-A0A1P8RSB1-F1
#
_entry.id   AF-A0A1P8RSB1-F1
#
_cell.length_a   1.000
_cell.length_b   1.000
_cell.length_c   1.000
_cell.angle_alpha   90.00
_cell.angle_beta   90.00
_cell.angle_gamma   90.00
#
_symmetry.space_group_name_H-M   'P 1'
#
loop_
_entity.id
_entity.type
_entity.pdbx_description
1 polymer ?
#
loop_
_entity_poly.entity_id
_entity_poly.type
_entity_poly.pdbx_seq_one_letter_code
_entity_poly.pdbx_strand_id
1 'polypeptide(L)'
;MYLQKSELTHATVHSRTVISHLKKQHAELKKYKSDFNIERIGHFRFYSGIVIGIGYSIILTYLFQMLSKTNNITIALNDGNWNNLINSKLDFYYTSFFGLLSVSLGFCFTTYLWMSKPNSGKRNETRKLRFGHTNSIFIFGVIMLVLTRFFTIYMGFNYDGFYLDLKEYFGFIAFLLPLFIFLYCWSLISKIYQSKKVLLISLLIFGILGLTLSGIKT
;
A
#
# COMPACT_ATOMS: atom_id res chain seq x y z
N MET A 1 -34.24 52.60 4.50
CA MET A 1 -32.75 52.54 4.50
C MET A 1 -32.16 52.10 5.85
N TYR A 2 -32.75 52.45 7.00
CA TYR A 2 -32.23 52.04 8.33
C TYR A 2 -32.43 50.56 8.69
N LEU A 3 -33.56 49.95 8.30
CA LEU A 3 -33.86 48.53 8.59
C LEU A 3 -32.91 47.55 7.87
N GLN A 4 -32.54 47.87 6.63
CA GLN A 4 -31.64 47.02 5.85
C GLN A 4 -30.20 47.02 6.39
N LYS A 5 -29.80 48.08 7.11
CA LYS A 5 -28.47 48.18 7.72
C LYS A 5 -28.39 47.38 9.03
N SER A 6 -29.48 47.26 9.79
CA SER A 6 -29.51 46.46 11.03
C SER A 6 -29.57 44.95 10.77
N GLU A 7 -30.27 44.52 9.72
CA GLU A 7 -30.29 43.12 9.30
C GLU A 7 -28.92 42.66 8.79
N LEU A 8 -28.22 43.52 8.05
CA LEU A 8 -26.88 43.22 7.54
C LEU A 8 -25.84 43.09 8.67
N THR A 9 -25.94 43.92 9.73
CA THR A 9 -25.09 43.79 10.92
C THR A 9 -25.43 42.56 11.75
N HIS A 10 -26.70 42.19 11.89
CA HIS A 10 -27.08 40.94 12.58
C HIS A 10 -26.61 39.69 11.82
N ALA A 11 -26.75 39.66 10.50
CA ALA A 11 -26.30 38.54 9.67
C ALA A 11 -24.76 38.38 9.69
N THR A 12 -24.01 39.48 9.70
CA THR A 12 -22.54 39.44 9.78
C THR A 12 -22.03 39.02 11.16
N VAL A 13 -22.71 39.41 12.24
CA VAL A 13 -22.40 38.95 13.60
C VAL A 13 -22.69 37.46 13.76
N HIS A 14 -23.82 36.98 13.23
CA HIS A 14 -24.19 35.57 13.29
C HIS A 14 -23.24 34.68 12.45
N SER A 15 -22.87 35.13 11.25
CA SER A 15 -21.87 34.45 10.40
C SER A 15 -20.50 34.35 11.10
N ARG A 16 -20.03 35.42 11.76
CA ARG A 16 -18.76 35.39 12.52
C ARG A 16 -18.79 34.43 13.71
N THR A 17 -19.93 34.30 14.40
CA THR A 17 -20.09 33.34 15.51
C THR A 17 -20.15 31.90 15.03
N VAL A 18 -20.82 31.63 13.90
CA VAL A 18 -20.85 30.29 13.30
C VAL A 18 -19.44 29.89 12.81
N ILE A 19 -18.71 30.80 12.15
CA ILE A 19 -17.34 30.56 11.69
C ILE A 19 -16.39 30.32 12.85
N SER A 20 -16.53 31.06 13.97
CA SER A 20 -15.69 30.85 15.15
C SER A 20 -16.00 29.53 15.84
N HIS A 21 -17.28 29.12 15.90
CA HIS A 21 -17.67 27.79 16.39
C HIS A 21 -17.17 26.66 15.50
N LEU A 22 -17.26 26.79 14.18
CA LEU A 22 -16.71 25.81 13.23
C LEU A 22 -15.18 25.71 13.35
N LYS A 23 -14.47 26.84 13.47
CA LYS A 23 -13.01 26.85 13.71
C LYS A 23 -12.66 26.18 15.04
N LYS A 24 -13.42 26.44 16.11
CA LYS A 24 -13.22 25.83 17.43
C LYS A 24 -13.49 24.32 17.40
N GLN A 25 -14.57 23.88 16.74
CA GLN A 25 -14.84 22.45 16.52
C GLN A 25 -13.76 21.77 15.66
N HIS A 26 -13.28 22.43 14.60
CA HIS A 26 -12.18 21.92 13.80
C HIS A 26 -10.87 21.83 14.59
N ALA A 27 -10.58 22.81 15.47
CA ALA A 27 -9.43 22.78 16.35
C ALA A 27 -9.53 21.67 17.42
N GLU A 28 -10.71 21.42 17.96
CA GLU A 28 -10.96 20.33 18.90
C GLU A 28 -10.93 18.96 18.22
N LEU A 29 -11.46 18.80 17.00
CA LEU A 29 -11.29 17.59 16.19
C LEU A 29 -9.82 17.30 15.88
N LYS A 30 -8.99 18.34 15.71
CA LYS A 30 -7.55 18.21 15.53
C LYS A 30 -6.86 17.66 16.80
N LYS A 31 -7.44 17.90 17.98
CA LYS A 31 -6.93 17.48 19.31
C LYS A 31 -7.20 16.00 19.63
N TYR A 32 -8.00 15.28 18.84
CA TYR A 32 -8.38 13.89 19.12
C TYR A 32 -7.57 12.81 18.39
N LYS A 33 -6.77 13.17 17.38
CA LYS A 33 -5.86 12.21 16.72
C LYS A 33 -4.48 12.33 17.32
N SER A 34 -3.94 11.21 17.74
CA SER A 34 -2.56 11.15 18.20
C SER A 34 -1.59 11.46 17.07
N ASP A 35 -0.52 12.16 17.39
CA ASP A 35 0.65 12.18 16.52
C ASP A 35 1.21 10.77 16.33
N PHE A 36 1.77 10.54 15.15
CA PHE A 36 2.53 9.33 14.84
C PHE A 36 3.86 9.37 15.60
N ASN A 37 3.89 8.82 16.81
CA ASN A 37 5.08 8.72 17.65
C ASN A 37 5.41 7.25 17.95
N ILE A 38 6.70 6.91 17.89
CA ILE A 38 7.25 5.56 18.08
C ILE A 38 6.89 5.02 19.47
N GLU A 39 6.90 5.88 20.49
CA GLU A 39 6.54 5.52 21.87
C GLU A 39 5.11 4.98 21.99
N ARG A 40 4.16 5.49 21.18
CA ARG A 40 2.75 5.10 21.27
C ARG A 40 2.46 3.76 20.59
N ILE A 41 3.17 3.46 19.51
CA ILE A 41 3.12 2.16 18.79
C ILE A 41 3.87 1.10 19.62
N GLY A 42 4.99 1.50 20.21
CA GLY A 42 5.94 0.67 20.93
C GLY A 42 7.18 0.41 20.08
N HIS A 43 8.37 0.71 20.61
CA HIS A 43 9.65 0.58 19.89
C HIS A 43 9.83 -0.79 19.25
N PHE A 44 9.62 -1.87 20.01
CA PHE A 44 9.75 -3.23 19.50
C PHE A 44 8.85 -3.48 18.27
N ARG A 45 7.57 -3.09 18.34
CA ARG A 45 6.60 -3.29 17.25
C ARG A 45 6.90 -2.43 16.03
N PHE A 46 7.39 -1.22 16.27
CA PHE A 46 7.75 -0.31 15.19
C PHE A 46 8.92 -0.88 14.38
N TYR A 47 10.02 -1.21 15.04
CA TYR A 47 11.22 -1.73 14.38
C TYR A 47 11.04 -3.16 13.86
N SER A 48 10.39 -4.05 14.62
CA SER A 48 10.11 -5.41 14.14
C SER A 48 9.19 -5.40 12.92
N GLY A 49 8.22 -4.48 12.89
CA GLY A 49 7.37 -4.24 11.72
C GLY A 49 8.16 -3.92 10.47
N ILE A 50 9.11 -2.99 10.56
CA ILE A 50 9.95 -2.59 9.42
C ILE A 50 10.85 -3.73 8.97
N VAL A 51 11.52 -4.41 9.90
CA VAL A 51 12.42 -5.54 9.59
C VAL A 51 11.67 -6.67 8.91
N ILE A 52 10.50 -7.05 9.46
CA ILE A 52 9.67 -8.12 8.90
C ILE A 52 9.12 -7.71 7.52
N GLY A 53 8.67 -6.45 7.36
CA GLY A 53 8.18 -5.95 6.07
C GLY A 53 9.25 -5.96 4.98
N ILE A 54 10.49 -5.56 5.30
CA ILE A 54 11.63 -5.64 4.37
C ILE A 54 11.94 -7.10 4.03
N GLY A 55 11.99 -7.97 5.05
CA GLY A 55 12.20 -9.41 4.85
C GLY A 55 11.18 -10.03 3.89
N TYR A 56 9.89 -9.76 4.10
CA TYR A 56 8.83 -10.22 3.20
C TYR A 56 8.95 -9.63 1.80
N SER A 57 9.36 -8.36 1.67
CA SER A 57 9.54 -7.73 0.36
C SER A 57 10.61 -8.44 -0.46
N ILE A 58 11.71 -8.84 0.17
CA ILE A 58 12.79 -9.61 -0.48
C ILE A 58 12.30 -11.00 -0.88
N ILE A 59 11.66 -11.73 0.04
CA ILE A 59 11.15 -13.08 -0.20
C ILE A 59 10.13 -13.09 -1.34
N LEU A 60 9.17 -12.15 -1.34
CA LEU A 60 8.15 -12.05 -2.37
C LEU A 60 8.74 -11.65 -3.74
N THR A 61 9.74 -10.78 -3.76
CA THR A 61 10.42 -10.42 -5.01
C THR A 61 11.09 -11.64 -5.62
N TYR A 62 11.80 -12.43 -4.81
CA TYR A 62 12.39 -13.68 -5.26
C TYR A 62 11.32 -14.67 -5.76
N LEU A 63 10.23 -14.83 -5.03
CA LEU A 63 9.12 -15.69 -5.41
C LEU A 63 8.53 -15.31 -6.78
N PHE A 64 8.23 -14.03 -7.02
CA PHE A 64 7.67 -13.58 -8.29
C PHE A 64 8.64 -13.72 -9.46
N GLN A 65 9.94 -13.47 -9.24
CA GLN A 65 10.97 -13.71 -10.26
C GLN A 65 11.06 -15.19 -10.61
N MET A 66 11.05 -16.08 -9.61
CA MET A 66 11.06 -17.52 -9.83
C MET A 66 9.82 -18.02 -10.56
N LEU A 67 8.62 -17.55 -10.18
CA LEU A 67 7.37 -17.87 -10.88
C LEU A 67 7.41 -17.45 -12.35
N SER A 68 7.98 -16.28 -12.65
CA SER A 68 8.13 -15.79 -14.01
C SER A 68 9.10 -16.65 -14.83
N LYS A 69 10.21 -17.08 -14.24
CA LYS A 69 11.15 -18.01 -14.89
C LYS A 69 10.52 -19.37 -15.16
N THR A 70 9.73 -19.90 -14.21
CA THR A 70 9.00 -21.15 -14.42
C THR A 70 8.04 -21.04 -15.60
N ASN A 71 7.36 -19.91 -15.78
CA ASN A 71 6.55 -19.68 -16.98
C ASN A 71 7.38 -19.74 -18.27
N ASN A 72 8.54 -19.07 -18.31
CA ASN A 72 9.42 -19.13 -19.49
C ASN A 72 9.88 -20.57 -19.79
N ILE A 73 10.08 -21.40 -18.76
CA ILE A 73 10.37 -22.84 -18.91
C ILE A 73 9.20 -23.57 -19.53
N THR A 74 7.98 -23.34 -19.05
CA THR A 74 6.76 -23.95 -19.60
C THR A 74 6.57 -23.60 -21.08
N ILE A 75 6.78 -22.33 -21.45
CA ILE A 75 6.69 -21.88 -22.84
C ILE A 75 7.78 -22.53 -23.71
N ALA A 76 9.04 -22.57 -23.24
CA ALA A 76 10.13 -23.20 -23.97
C ALA A 76 9.92 -24.71 -24.18
N LEU A 77 9.32 -25.39 -23.19
CA LEU A 77 8.93 -26.80 -23.29
C LEU A 77 7.83 -27.01 -24.35
N ASN A 78 6.86 -26.10 -24.43
CA ASN A 78 5.76 -26.19 -25.38
C ASN A 78 6.21 -25.88 -26.83
N ASP A 79 7.03 -24.84 -27.00
CA ASP A 79 7.49 -24.39 -28.32
C ASP A 79 8.73 -25.15 -28.82
N GLY A 80 9.36 -25.98 -27.97
CA GLY A 80 10.57 -26.75 -28.28
C GLY A 80 11.85 -25.89 -28.48
N ASN A 81 11.78 -24.58 -28.25
CA ASN A 81 12.87 -23.63 -28.49
C ASN A 81 13.55 -23.18 -27.18
N TRP A 82 14.61 -23.90 -26.81
CA TRP A 82 15.38 -23.69 -25.59
C TRP A 82 16.28 -22.45 -25.61
N ASN A 83 16.53 -21.84 -26.76
CA ASN A 83 17.40 -20.67 -26.88
C ASN A 83 16.81 -19.41 -26.24
N ASN A 84 15.47 -19.32 -26.18
CA ASN A 84 14.79 -18.22 -25.48
C ASN A 84 14.94 -18.31 -23.96
N LEU A 85 15.18 -19.49 -23.39
CA LEU A 85 15.28 -19.70 -21.94
C LEU A 85 16.57 -19.13 -21.35
N ILE A 86 17.70 -19.38 -22.01
CA ILE A 86 19.04 -19.07 -21.50
C ILE A 86 19.32 -17.56 -21.61
N ASN A 87 18.70 -16.88 -22.57
CA ASN A 87 18.85 -15.45 -22.81
C ASN A 87 17.67 -14.59 -22.32
N SER A 88 16.58 -15.17 -21.80
CA SER A 88 15.46 -14.39 -21.27
C SER A 88 15.86 -13.68 -19.97
N LYS A 89 16.42 -12.49 -20.10
CA LYS A 89 16.43 -11.53 -19.00
C LYS A 89 15.02 -10.98 -18.86
N LEU A 90 14.49 -11.00 -17.64
CA LEU A 90 13.25 -10.29 -17.35
C LEU A 90 13.43 -8.81 -17.71
N ASP A 91 12.51 -8.28 -18.51
CA ASP A 91 12.45 -6.87 -18.85
C ASP A 91 12.39 -6.03 -17.56
N PHE A 92 13.04 -4.86 -17.60
CA PHE A 92 13.04 -3.90 -16.49
C PHE A 92 11.62 -3.53 -16.01
N TYR A 93 10.64 -3.56 -16.92
CA TYR A 93 9.23 -3.35 -16.61
C TYR A 93 8.73 -4.39 -15.59
N TYR A 94 8.96 -5.68 -15.83
CA TYR A 94 8.49 -6.77 -14.98
C TYR A 94 9.25 -6.81 -13.65
N THR A 95 10.57 -6.62 -13.66
CA THR A 95 11.37 -6.60 -12.43
C THR A 95 10.95 -5.44 -11.52
N SER A 96 10.67 -4.27 -12.10
CA SER A 96 10.24 -3.10 -11.35
C SER A 96 8.82 -3.24 -10.81
N PHE A 97 7.93 -3.82 -11.60
CA PHE A 97 6.57 -4.12 -11.16
C PHE A 97 6.57 -5.09 -9.97
N PHE A 98 7.30 -6.20 -10.08
CA PHE A 98 7.39 -7.18 -8.98
C PHE A 98 8.09 -6.61 -7.75
N GLY A 99 9.12 -5.78 -7.91
CA GLY A 99 9.77 -5.08 -6.82
C GLY A 99 8.79 -4.18 -6.06
N LEU A 100 8.07 -3.30 -6.76
CA LEU A 100 7.09 -2.40 -6.15
C LEU A 100 5.92 -3.16 -5.50
N LEU A 101 5.40 -4.20 -6.18
CA LEU A 101 4.33 -5.04 -5.65
C LEU A 101 4.75 -5.73 -4.35
N SER A 102 5.97 -6.26 -4.31
CA SER A 102 6.51 -6.94 -3.13
C SER A 102 6.71 -5.97 -1.96
N VAL A 103 7.21 -4.76 -2.22
CA VAL A 103 7.33 -3.72 -1.18
C VAL A 103 5.95 -3.31 -0.65
N SER A 104 4.94 -3.18 -1.51
CA SER A 104 3.57 -2.89 -1.07
C SER A 104 2.98 -3.99 -0.19
N LEU A 105 3.19 -5.25 -0.57
CA LEU A 105 2.74 -6.42 0.21
C LEU A 105 3.51 -6.53 1.54
N GLY A 106 4.82 -6.33 1.53
CA GLY A 106 5.64 -6.25 2.74
C GLY A 106 5.20 -5.13 3.68
N PHE A 107 4.81 -3.97 3.12
CA PHE A 107 4.27 -2.85 3.90
C PHE A 107 2.94 -3.20 4.60
N CYS A 108 2.13 -4.08 4.04
CA CYS A 108 0.92 -4.53 4.70
C CYS A 108 1.23 -5.44 5.90
N PHE A 109 2.33 -6.21 5.91
CA PHE A 109 2.85 -6.87 7.12
C PHE A 109 3.34 -5.87 8.17
N THR A 110 4.06 -4.82 7.75
CA THR A 110 4.46 -3.72 8.65
C THR A 110 3.23 -3.10 9.32
N THR A 111 2.20 -2.82 8.51
CA THR A 111 0.94 -2.24 8.99
C THR A 111 0.23 -3.19 9.96
N TYR A 112 0.17 -4.48 9.64
CA TYR A 112 -0.39 -5.50 10.52
C TYR A 112 0.29 -5.49 11.90
N LEU A 113 1.62 -5.47 11.95
CA LEU A 113 2.39 -5.44 13.20
C LEU A 113 2.20 -4.14 13.98
N TRP A 114 2.17 -3.00 13.30
CA TRP A 114 1.92 -1.70 13.93
C TRP A 114 0.51 -1.61 14.54
N MET A 115 -0.46 -2.34 13.99
CA MET A 115 -1.85 -2.37 14.47
C MET A 115 -2.13 -3.44 15.53
N SER A 116 -1.17 -4.32 15.84
CA SER A 116 -1.31 -5.45 16.77
C SER A 116 -1.39 -5.05 18.26
N LYS A 117 -1.72 -3.80 18.59
CA LYS A 117 -1.85 -3.34 19.98
C LYS A 117 -3.15 -3.87 20.60
N PRO A 118 -3.09 -4.73 21.63
CA PRO A 118 -4.27 -5.43 22.13
C PRO A 118 -5.23 -4.52 22.92
N ASN A 119 -4.72 -3.48 23.58
CA ASN A 119 -5.55 -2.55 24.34
C ASN A 119 -4.95 -1.14 24.31
N SER A 120 -5.76 -0.14 23.94
CA SER A 120 -5.34 1.28 23.88
C SER A 120 -5.99 2.14 24.98
N GLY A 121 -6.57 1.52 26.01
CA GLY A 121 -7.25 2.20 27.11
C GLY A 121 -8.63 2.76 26.74
N LYS A 122 -8.89 3.08 25.47
CA LYS A 122 -10.19 3.53 24.96
C LYS A 122 -10.81 2.49 24.02
N ARG A 123 -12.07 2.10 24.28
CA ARG A 123 -12.83 1.09 23.51
C ARG A 123 -12.92 1.43 22.00
N ASN A 124 -13.11 2.70 21.65
CA ASN A 124 -13.20 3.14 20.25
C ASN A 124 -11.86 3.02 19.50
N GLU A 125 -10.76 3.41 20.15
CA GLU A 125 -9.42 3.28 19.58
C GLU A 125 -9.02 1.79 19.44
N THR A 126 -9.40 0.96 20.40
CA THR A 126 -9.19 -0.51 20.34
C THR A 126 -9.96 -1.15 19.19
N ARG A 127 -11.21 -0.72 18.93
CA ARG A 127 -11.97 -1.18 17.74
C ARG A 127 -11.27 -0.80 16.43
N LYS A 128 -10.77 0.43 16.31
CA LYS A 128 -10.04 0.89 15.12
C LYS A 128 -8.74 0.12 14.90
N LEU A 129 -8.00 -0.18 15.97
CA LEU A 129 -6.78 -0.98 15.92
C LEU A 129 -7.06 -2.41 15.45
N ARG A 130 -8.06 -3.08 16.03
CA ARG A 130 -8.48 -4.44 15.60
C ARG A 130 -8.94 -4.46 14.15
N PHE A 131 -9.70 -3.46 13.72
CA PHE A 131 -10.10 -3.30 12.34
C PHE A 131 -8.88 -3.11 11.42
N GLY A 132 -7.92 -2.27 11.79
CA GLY A 132 -6.67 -2.11 11.04
C GLY A 132 -5.89 -3.42 10.91
N HIS A 133 -5.69 -4.12 12.02
CA HIS A 133 -4.98 -5.40 12.08
C HIS A 133 -5.61 -6.46 11.17
N THR A 134 -6.92 -6.72 11.30
CA THR A 134 -7.59 -7.73 10.47
C THR A 134 -7.67 -7.32 9.00
N ASN A 135 -7.88 -6.04 8.69
CA ASN A 135 -7.92 -5.61 7.29
C ASN A 135 -6.56 -5.68 6.59
N SER A 136 -5.46 -5.41 7.29
CA SER A 136 -4.12 -5.51 6.70
C SER A 136 -3.77 -6.94 6.25
N ILE A 137 -4.15 -7.96 7.04
CA ILE A 137 -3.92 -9.36 6.62
C ILE A 137 -4.95 -9.81 5.57
N PHE A 138 -6.19 -9.32 5.67
CA PHE A 138 -7.22 -9.63 4.69
C PHE A 138 -6.89 -9.07 3.30
N ILE A 139 -6.48 -7.80 3.21
CA ILE A 139 -6.09 -7.18 1.93
C ILE A 139 -4.91 -7.93 1.33
N PHE A 140 -3.91 -8.31 2.15
CA PHE A 140 -2.77 -9.12 1.71
C PHE A 140 -3.23 -10.45 1.10
N GLY A 141 -4.12 -11.19 1.78
CA GLY A 141 -4.65 -12.46 1.29
C GLY A 141 -5.45 -12.33 -0.01
N VAL A 142 -6.30 -11.31 -0.11
CA VAL A 142 -7.08 -11.03 -1.33
C VAL A 142 -6.15 -10.70 -2.50
N ILE A 143 -5.13 -9.85 -2.28
CA ILE A 143 -4.17 -9.52 -3.34
C ILE A 143 -3.39 -10.76 -3.77
N MET A 144 -2.93 -11.60 -2.84
CA MET A 144 -2.23 -12.85 -3.19
C MET A 144 -3.11 -13.80 -4.01
N LEU A 145 -4.41 -13.91 -3.69
CA LEU A 145 -5.36 -14.72 -4.45
C LEU A 145 -5.55 -14.15 -5.86
N VAL A 146 -5.76 -12.84 -5.98
CA VAL A 146 -5.88 -12.14 -7.27
C VAL A 146 -4.60 -12.34 -8.09
N LEU A 147 -3.42 -12.17 -7.48
CA LEU A 147 -2.14 -12.39 -8.14
C LEU A 147 -2.00 -13.81 -8.66
N THR A 148 -2.42 -14.81 -7.89
CA THR A 148 -2.38 -16.22 -8.34
C THR A 148 -3.16 -16.39 -9.65
N ARG A 149 -4.35 -15.78 -9.77
CA ARG A 149 -5.13 -15.80 -11.02
C ARG A 149 -4.49 -14.96 -12.13
N PHE A 150 -3.91 -13.81 -11.79
CA PHE A 150 -3.19 -12.97 -12.73
C PHE A 150 -1.99 -13.71 -13.33
N PHE A 151 -1.20 -14.41 -12.52
CA PHE A 151 -0.11 -15.24 -13.03
C PHE A 151 -0.64 -16.32 -13.98
N THR A 152 -1.77 -16.97 -13.67
CA THR A 152 -2.35 -17.96 -14.57
C THR A 152 -2.73 -17.39 -15.95
N ILE A 153 -3.31 -16.18 -15.99
CA ILE A 153 -3.86 -15.58 -17.22
C ILE A 153 -2.79 -14.83 -18.04
N TYR A 154 -1.99 -13.99 -17.39
CA TYR A 154 -1.08 -13.05 -18.04
C TYR A 154 0.35 -13.58 -18.17
N MET A 155 0.68 -14.62 -17.42
CA MET A 155 2.00 -15.28 -17.46
C MET A 155 1.85 -16.74 -17.88
N GLY A 156 1.01 -17.03 -18.89
CA GLY A 156 1.15 -18.23 -19.73
C GLY A 156 1.03 -19.62 -19.08
N PHE A 157 0.56 -19.75 -17.83
CA PHE A 157 0.33 -21.08 -17.23
C PHE A 157 -0.88 -21.83 -17.83
N ASN A 158 -1.57 -21.26 -18.80
CA ASN A 158 -2.62 -21.96 -19.55
C ASN A 158 -1.98 -22.84 -20.62
N TYR A 159 -2.31 -24.13 -20.62
CA TYR A 159 -1.83 -25.13 -21.60
C TYR A 159 -2.28 -24.83 -23.04
N ASP A 160 -3.25 -23.94 -23.24
CA ASP A 160 -3.84 -23.64 -24.55
C ASP A 160 -3.04 -22.60 -25.37
N GLY A 161 -1.87 -22.17 -24.90
CA GLY A 161 -1.01 -21.21 -25.61
C GLY A 161 -1.53 -19.75 -25.63
N PHE A 162 -2.67 -19.49 -25.00
CA PHE A 162 -3.23 -18.14 -24.84
C PHE A 162 -2.59 -17.43 -23.64
N TYR A 163 -1.73 -16.45 -23.89
CA TYR A 163 -1.22 -15.52 -22.88
C TYR A 163 -1.40 -14.08 -23.33
N LEU A 164 -1.76 -13.21 -22.39
CA LEU A 164 -1.88 -11.77 -22.62
C LEU A 164 -0.68 -11.09 -21.97
N ASP A 165 0.17 -10.43 -22.77
CA ASP A 165 1.35 -9.75 -22.24
C ASP A 165 0.91 -8.54 -21.39
N LEU A 166 1.23 -8.56 -20.09
CA LEU A 166 0.80 -7.51 -19.14
C LEU A 166 1.26 -6.12 -19.61
N LYS A 167 2.47 -6.04 -20.17
CA LYS A 167 3.09 -4.82 -20.68
C LYS A 167 2.33 -4.27 -21.89
N GLU A 168 1.92 -5.14 -22.81
CA GLU A 168 1.18 -4.76 -24.01
C GLU A 168 -0.25 -4.29 -23.68
N TYR A 169 -0.93 -4.99 -22.76
CA TYR A 169 -2.33 -4.69 -22.44
C TYR A 169 -2.53 -3.55 -21.43
N PHE A 170 -1.69 -3.45 -20.41
CA PHE A 170 -1.87 -2.46 -19.33
C PHE A 170 -0.81 -1.36 -19.31
N GLY A 171 0.37 -1.58 -19.90
CA GLY A 171 1.48 -0.64 -19.84
C GLY A 171 1.71 -0.08 -18.43
N PHE A 172 1.93 1.22 -18.30
CA PHE A 172 2.19 1.83 -16.98
C PHE A 172 1.01 1.80 -16.00
N ILE A 173 -0.22 1.50 -16.45
CA ILE A 173 -1.40 1.44 -15.58
C ILE A 173 -1.25 0.30 -14.55
N ALA A 174 -0.52 -0.77 -14.89
CA ALA A 174 -0.24 -1.86 -13.96
C ALA A 174 0.42 -1.38 -12.65
N PHE A 175 1.28 -0.36 -12.70
CA PHE A 175 1.94 0.20 -11.51
C PHE A 175 0.99 0.91 -10.54
N LEU A 176 -0.24 1.22 -10.97
CA LEU A 176 -1.27 1.74 -10.07
C LEU A 176 -1.65 0.71 -9.00
N LEU A 177 -1.54 -0.59 -9.28
CA LEU A 177 -1.89 -1.64 -8.34
C LEU A 177 -0.97 -1.65 -7.10
N PRO A 178 0.37 -1.74 -7.21
CA PRO A 178 1.27 -1.57 -6.06
C PRO A 178 1.03 -0.26 -5.29
N LEU A 179 0.83 0.85 -6.01
CA LEU A 179 0.59 2.15 -5.39
C LEU A 179 -0.72 2.17 -4.59
N PHE A 180 -1.79 1.61 -5.14
CA PHE A 180 -3.09 1.50 -4.48
C PHE A 180 -2.99 0.70 -3.18
N ILE A 181 -2.29 -0.44 -3.19
CA ILE A 181 -2.08 -1.28 -2.01
C ILE A 181 -1.34 -0.51 -0.92
N PHE A 182 -0.27 0.18 -1.29
CA PHE A 182 0.51 1.00 -0.37
C PHE A 182 -0.34 2.11 0.26
N LEU A 183 -1.08 2.87 -0.55
CA LEU A 183 -1.96 3.95 -0.08
C LEU A 183 -3.11 3.42 0.78
N TYR A 184 -3.64 2.24 0.46
CA TYR A 184 -4.67 1.59 1.27
C TYR A 184 -4.14 1.22 2.67
N CYS A 185 -2.98 0.55 2.74
CA CYS A 185 -2.33 0.21 4.01
C CYS A 185 -1.99 1.49 4.80
N TRP A 186 -1.62 2.60 4.13
CA TRP A 186 -1.42 3.90 4.77
C TRP A 186 -2.72 4.57 5.26
N SER A 187 -3.82 4.40 4.54
CA SER A 187 -5.14 4.91 4.93
C SER A 187 -5.60 4.31 6.26
N LEU A 188 -5.30 3.02 6.51
CA LEU A 188 -5.56 2.36 7.79
C LEU A 188 -4.78 3.04 8.94
N ILE A 189 -3.51 3.36 8.72
CA ILE A 189 -2.66 4.07 9.70
C ILE A 189 -3.20 5.48 9.96
N SER A 190 -3.57 6.21 8.89
CA SER A 190 -4.05 7.60 8.95
C SER A 190 -5.40 7.77 9.66
N LYS A 191 -6.18 6.69 9.78
CA LYS A 191 -7.43 6.68 10.57
C LYS A 191 -7.15 6.76 12.08
N ILE A 192 -5.96 6.33 12.52
CA ILE A 192 -5.59 6.22 13.94
C ILE A 192 -4.59 7.31 14.32
N TYR A 193 -3.61 7.59 13.46
CA TYR A 193 -2.54 8.56 13.72
C TYR A 193 -2.60 9.75 12.74
N GLN A 194 -2.15 10.93 13.18
CA GLN A 194 -1.80 12.03 12.27
C GLN A 194 -0.45 11.73 11.61
N SER A 195 -0.46 11.41 10.32
CA SER A 195 0.72 10.86 9.63
C SER A 195 1.03 11.52 8.28
N LYS A 196 0.48 12.71 7.98
CA LYS A 196 0.62 13.38 6.65
C LYS A 196 2.07 13.57 6.21
N LYS A 197 2.97 14.00 7.12
CA LYS A 197 4.40 14.19 6.81
C LYS A 197 5.12 12.86 6.62
N VAL A 198 4.82 11.89 7.50
CA VAL A 198 5.42 10.55 7.46
C VAL A 198 5.00 9.80 6.19
N LEU A 199 3.80 10.06 5.67
CA LEU A 199 3.29 9.51 4.40
C LEU A 199 4.24 9.85 3.26
N LEU A 200 4.54 11.14 3.09
CA LEU A 200 5.39 11.61 1.98
C LEU A 200 6.79 10.99 2.05
N ILE A 201 7.37 10.90 3.25
CA ILE A 201 8.68 10.26 3.46
C ILE A 201 8.59 8.76 3.10
N SER A 202 7.57 8.07 3.58
CA SER A 202 7.37 6.63 3.31
C SER A 202 7.13 6.34 1.83
N LEU A 203 6.51 7.26 1.09
CA LEU A 203 6.29 7.12 -0.35
C LEU A 203 7.60 7.22 -1.14
N LEU A 204 8.52 8.10 -0.73
CA LEU A 204 9.86 8.17 -1.31
C LEU A 204 10.66 6.90 -1.02
N ILE A 205 10.62 6.43 0.23
CA ILE A 205 11.27 5.16 0.63
C ILE A 205 10.69 3.99 -0.17
N PHE A 206 9.37 3.95 -0.38
CA PHE A 206 8.69 2.95 -1.20
C PHE A 206 9.25 2.90 -2.63
N GLY A 207 9.39 4.06 -3.28
CA GLY A 207 9.95 4.15 -4.63
C GLY A 207 11.41 3.67 -4.70
N ILE A 208 12.25 4.11 -3.77
CA ILE A 208 13.67 3.73 -3.71
C ILE A 208 13.82 2.22 -3.43
N LEU A 209 13.06 1.68 -2.48
CA LEU A 209 13.06 0.26 -2.17
C LEU A 209 12.59 -0.57 -3.37
N GLY A 210 11.51 -0.17 -4.05
CA GLY A 210 11.03 -0.87 -5.24
C GLY A 210 12.09 -0.92 -6.36
N LEU A 211 12.79 0.19 -6.60
CA LEU A 211 13.85 0.26 -7.62
C LEU A 211 15.09 -0.54 -7.23
N THR A 212 15.50 -0.51 -5.97
CA THR A 212 16.65 -1.30 -5.50
C THR A 212 16.36 -2.80 -5.58
N LEU A 213 15.15 -3.25 -5.23
CA LEU A 213 14.74 -4.64 -5.37
C LEU A 213 14.60 -5.06 -6.84
N SER A 214 14.21 -4.15 -7.74
CA SER A 214 14.21 -4.37 -9.18
C SER A 214 15.61 -4.66 -9.74
N GLY A 215 16.64 -4.08 -9.13
CA GLY A 215 18.05 -4.30 -9.51
C GLY A 215 18.62 -5.67 -9.11
N ILE A 216 17.88 -6.45 -8.30
CA ILE A 216 18.30 -7.80 -7.91
C ILE A 216 18.12 -8.72 -9.11
N LYS A 217 19.23 -8.99 -9.80
CA LYS A 217 19.32 -9.98 -10.86
C LYS A 217 19.42 -11.36 -10.23
N THR A 218 18.41 -12.21 -10.43
CA THR A 218 18.51 -13.65 -10.21
C THR A 218 18.70 -14.38 -11.51
#